data_AF-A0A2A2IJZ8-F1
#
_entry.id   AF-A0A2A2IJZ8-F1
#
_cell.length_a   1.000
_cell.length_b   1.000
_cell.length_c   1.000
_cell.angle_alpha   90.00
_cell.angle_beta   90.00
_cell.angle_gamma   90.00
#
_symmetry.space_group_name_H-M   'P 1'
#
loop_
_entity.id
_entity.type
_entity.pdbx_description
1 polymer ?
#
loop_
_entity_poly.entity_id
_entity_poly.type
_entity_poly.pdbx_seq_one_letter_code
_entity_poly.pdbx_strand_id
1 'polypeptide(L)' 'MYNIGDRLKELREEKGLTVEEYADQINFVKSIIWSYELGKKKPSLNHIERIAEFFNVSAEYLLTGDQKVS' A
#
# COMPACT_ATOMS: atom_id res chain seq x y z
N MET A 1 9.09 13.68 3.61
CA MET A 1 7.86 13.85 2.82
C MET A 1 7.25 12.48 2.68
N TYR A 2 6.27 12.14 3.52
CA TYR A 2 5.64 10.82 3.53
C TYR A 2 4.76 10.70 2.29
N ASN A 3 5.16 9.88 1.32
CA ASN A 3 4.37 9.62 0.14
C ASN A 3 3.60 8.29 0.29
N ILE A 4 2.65 8.02 -0.62
CA ILE A 4 1.86 6.78 -0.59
C ILE A 4 2.73 5.52 -0.51
N GLY A 5 3.87 5.48 -1.21
CA GLY A 5 4.80 4.35 -1.20
C GLY A 5 5.37 4.06 0.18
N ASP A 6 5.76 5.11 0.91
CA ASP A 6 6.27 4.98 2.29
C ASP A 6 5.19 4.38 3.21
N ARG A 7 3.94 4.82 3.07
CA ARG A 7 2.81 4.31 3.86
C ARG A 7 2.49 2.85 3.55
N LEU A 8 2.55 2.46 2.27
CA LEU A 8 2.36 1.07 1.87
C LEU A 8 3.42 0.17 2.46
N LYS A 9 4.68 0.64 2.44
CA LYS A 9 5.81 -0.06 3.04
C LYS A 9 5.61 -0.26 4.54
N GLU A 10 5.20 0.78 5.26
CA GLU A 10 4.92 0.70 6.69
C GLU A 10 3.79 -0.27 7.01
N LEU A 11 2.64 -0.17 6.32
CA LEU A 11 1.52 -1.08 6.53
C LEU A 11 1.92 -2.54 6.27
N ARG A 12 2.75 -2.78 5.25
CA ARG A 12 3.30 -4.10 4.96
C ARG A 12 4.19 -4.61 6.10
N GLU A 13 5.09 -3.76 6.59
CA GLU A 13 6.03 -4.09 7.67
C GLU A 13 5.32 -4.29 9.02
N GLU A 14 4.27 -3.51 9.31
CA GLU A 14 3.41 -3.70 10.49
C GLU A 14 2.70 -5.06 10.49
N LYS A 15 2.32 -5.57 9.32
CA LYS A 15 1.77 -6.93 9.16
C LYS A 15 2.84 -8.02 9.12
N GLY A 16 4.13 -7.67 9.14
CA GLY A 16 5.24 -8.62 9.07
C GLY A 16 5.38 -9.32 7.72
N LEU A 17 4.89 -8.71 6.63
CA LEU A 17 4.89 -9.33 5.30
C LEU A 17 6.13 -8.94 4.49
N THR A 18 6.66 -9.89 3.72
CA THR A 18 7.56 -9.61 2.60
C THR A 18 6.81 -8.97 1.43
N VAL A 19 7.53 -8.38 0.48
CA VAL A 19 6.93 -7.76 -0.70
C VAL A 19 6.23 -8.82 -1.57
N GLU A 20 6.81 -10.02 -1.63
CA GLU A 20 6.25 -11.21 -2.28
C GLU A 20 4.94 -11.63 -1.64
N GLU A 21 4.93 -11.86 -0.33
CA GLU A 21 3.72 -12.31 0.39
C GLU A 21 2.60 -11.27 0.30
N TYR A 22 2.94 -9.99 0.43
CA TYR A 22 1.96 -8.93 0.24
C TYR A 22 1.39 -8.94 -1.18
N ALA A 23 2.24 -9.01 -2.21
CA ALA A 23 1.81 -9.06 -3.59
C ALA A 23 0.88 -10.26 -3.85
N ASP A 24 1.23 -11.44 -3.33
CA ASP A 24 0.41 -12.65 -3.47
C ASP A 24 -0.95 -12.49 -2.78
N GLN A 25 -1.00 -11.93 -1.56
CA GLN A 25 -2.25 -11.75 -0.82
C GLN A 25 -3.25 -10.81 -1.50
N ILE A 26 -2.77 -9.79 -2.21
CA ILE A 26 -3.66 -8.87 -2.95
C ILE A 26 -3.79 -9.21 -4.44
N ASN A 27 -3.22 -10.34 -4.89
CA ASN A 27 -3.15 -10.80 -6.28
C ASN A 27 -2.48 -9.79 -7.23
N PHE A 28 -1.35 -9.24 -6.81
CA PHE A 28 -0.51 -8.30 -7.57
C PHE A 28 0.82 -8.96 -7.91
N VAL A 29 1.52 -8.40 -8.90
CA VAL A 29 2.89 -8.81 -9.20
C VAL A 29 3.85 -8.10 -8.25
N LYS A 30 4.82 -8.82 -7.67
CA LYS A 30 5.88 -8.27 -6.79
C LYS A 30 6.49 -6.96 -7.30
N SER A 31 6.82 -6.90 -8.59
CA SER A 31 7.44 -5.73 -9.21
C SER A 31 6.57 -4.47 -9.16
N ILE A 32 5.24 -4.64 -9.17
CA ILE A 32 4.28 -3.53 -9.06
C ILE A 32 4.31 -2.97 -7.64
N ILE A 33 4.23 -3.83 -6.63
CA ILE A 33 4.28 -3.44 -5.22
C ILE A 33 5.59 -2.74 -4.90
N TRP A 34 6.71 -3.33 -5.31
CA TRP A 34 8.02 -2.72 -5.13
C TRP A 34 8.14 -1.35 -5.83
N SER A 35 7.54 -1.20 -7.01
CA SER A 35 7.50 0.09 -7.71
C SER A 35 6.66 1.13 -6.97
N TYR A 36 5.62 0.72 -6.25
CA TYR A 36 4.82 1.61 -5.41
C TYR A 36 5.58 2.04 -4.17
N GLU A 37 6.18 1.10 -3.43
CA GLU A 37 6.94 1.40 -2.22
C GLU A 37 8.16 2.28 -2.49
N LEU A 38 8.78 2.17 -3.67
CA LEU A 38 9.87 3.06 -4.08
C LEU A 38 9.42 4.38 -4.72
N GLY A 39 8.11 4.63 -4.84
CA GLY A 39 7.58 5.81 -5.50
C GLY A 39 7.85 5.90 -7.01
N LYS A 40 8.32 4.81 -7.64
CA LYS A 40 8.57 4.72 -9.09
C LYS A 40 7.29 4.74 -9.91
N LYS A 41 6.20 4.22 -9.34
CA LYS A 41 4.88 4.20 -9.95
C LYS A 41 3.85 4.62 -8.91
N LYS A 42 2.79 5.29 -9.35
CA LYS A 42 1.62 5.56 -8.51
C LYS A 42 0.57 4.45 -8.69
N PRO A 43 -0.07 3.96 -7.61
CA PRO A 43 -1.21 3.07 -7.72
C PRO A 43 -2.37 3.76 -8.44
N SER A 44 -3.18 3.00 -9.19
CA SER A 44 -4.46 3.50 -9.72
C SER A 44 -5.51 3.55 -8.60
N LEU A 45 -6.64 4.25 -8.80
CA LEU A 45 -7.74 4.28 -7.83
C LEU A 45 -8.21 2.86 -7.45
N ASN A 46 -8.44 1.99 -8.43
CA ASN A 46 -8.82 0.59 -8.19
C ASN A 46 -7.78 -0.16 -7.33
N HIS A 47 -6.49 0.15 -7.48
CA HIS A 47 -5.45 -0.48 -6.65
C HIS A 47 -5.47 0.11 -5.25
N ILE A 48 -5.68 1.42 -5.10
CA ILE A 48 -5.80 2.08 -3.80
C ILE A 48 -6.96 1.47 -3.01
N GLU A 49 -8.11 1.26 -3.64
CA GLU A 49 -9.28 0.63 -3.00
C GLU A 49 -8.97 -0.78 -2.50
N ARG A 50 -8.39 -1.64 -3.35
CA ARG A 50 -8.02 -3.01 -2.95
C ARG A 50 -7.00 -3.05 -1.82
N ILE A 51 -6.04 -2.12 -1.85
CA ILE A 51 -5.02 -1.99 -0.81
C ILE A 51 -5.63 -1.48 0.50
N ALA A 52 -6.52 -0.49 0.41
CA ALA A 52 -7.25 0.08 1.54
C ALA A 52 -8.11 -1.00 2.23
N GLU A 53 -8.84 -1.79 1.45
CA GLU A 53 -9.61 -2.95 1.96
C GLU A 53 -8.71 -3.98 2.64
N PHE A 54 -7.59 -4.35 2.02
CA PHE A 54 -6.67 -5.33 2.58
C PHE A 54 -6.06 -4.90 3.93
N PHE A 55 -5.70 -3.63 4.06
CA PHE A 55 -5.14 -3.08 5.29
C PHE A 55 -6.21 -2.54 6.26
N ASN A 56 -7.49 -2.59 5.88
CA ASN A 56 -8.61 -2.01 6.62
C ASN A 56 -8.36 -0.53 6.99
N VAL A 57 -7.93 0.26 6.00
CA VAL A 57 -7.70 1.71 6.12
C VAL A 57 -8.53 2.46 5.08
N SER A 58 -8.63 3.78 5.19
CA SER A 58 -9.29 4.60 4.17
C SER A 58 -8.36 4.84 2.96
N ALA A 59 -8.95 5.00 1.78
CA ALA A 59 -8.20 5.45 0.59
C ALA A 59 -7.56 6.83 0.80
N GLU A 60 -8.24 7.69 1.57
CA GLU A 60 -7.75 9.01 1.98
C GLU A 60 -6.45 8.90 2.77
N TYR A 61 -6.38 8.00 3.77
CA TYR A 61 -5.16 7.76 4.53
C TYR A 61 -3.97 7.38 3.62
N LEU A 62 -4.21 6.51 2.63
CA LEU A 62 -3.16 6.13 1.69
C LEU A 62 -2.68 7.32 0.86
N LEU A 63 -3.59 8.19 0.42
CA LEU A 63 -3.30 9.33 -0.45
C LEU A 63 -2.68 10.52 0.30
N THR A 64 -3.31 11.00 1.37
CA THR A 64 -2.94 12.24 2.07
C THR A 64 -2.15 11.98 3.34
N GLY A 65 -2.32 10.81 3.97
CA GLY A 65 -1.69 10.45 5.24
C GLY A 65 -2.43 10.99 6.45
N ASP A 66 -3.55 11.67 6.25
CA ASP A 66 -4.38 12.17 7.33
C ASP A 66 -5.33 11.06 7.80
N GLN A 67 -5.11 10.64 9.04
CA GLN A 67 -5.93 9.74 9.87
C GLN A 67 -6.04 8.27 9.41
N LYS A 68 -5.28 7.38 10.10
CA LYS A 68 -5.55 5.94 10.13
C LYS A 68 -6.89 5.78 10.87
N VAL A 69 -7.93 5.31 10.20
CA VAL A 69 -9.23 5.09 10.86
C VAL A 69 -8.99 4.09 12.00
N SER A 70 -9.33 4.50 13.22
CA SER A 70 -9.13 3.74 14.46
C SER A 70 -10.04 2.53 14.55
#